data_AF-A0A5U4X6P3-F1
#
_entry.id   AF-A0A5U4X6P3-F1
#
_cell.length_a   1.000
_cell.length_b   1.000
_cell.length_c   1.000
_cell.angle_alpha   90.00
_cell.angle_beta   90.00
_cell.angle_gamma   90.00
#
_symmetry.space_group_name_H-M   'P 1'
#
loop_
_entity.id
_entity.type
_entity.pdbx_description
1 polymer ?
#
loop_
_entity_poly.entity_id
_entity_poly.type
_entity_poly.pdbx_seq_one_letter_code
_entity_poly.pdbx_strand_id
1 'polypeptide(L)'
;FAGLANPLPVARYHSLVGSNVPAGLTINAHFNGMVMAVRHDADRVCGFQFHPESILTTQGARLLEQTLAWAQQKLEPTNTLQPILEKLYQAQTLTQQESHQLFSAVVRGELKPEQLAAALVSMKIRGEHPNEIAGAATALLENAAPFPRPEYLFADIVGTGGDGSNSINISTASAFVAAACGLKVAKHGNRSVSSKSGSSDLLAAFGINLDMNADKSRQALDELGVCFLFAPKYHTGFRHAMPVRQQLKTRTLFNVLGPLINPAHPPLALIGVYSPELVLPIAETLRVLGYQRAAVVHSGGMDEVSLHAPTIVAELHDGEIKSYQLTAEDFGLTPYHQDQLAGGTPEENRDILTRLLQGKGDVAHEAAVAANVAMLMRLHGQEDLKANAQTVLDVLRNGTAYDRVTALAARG
;
A
#
# COMPACT_ATOMS: atom_id res chain seq x y z
N PHE A 1 17.31 -39.72 20.99
CA PHE A 1 16.42 -40.11 19.88
C PHE A 1 15.55 -41.26 20.33
N ALA A 2 14.22 -41.13 20.25
CA ALA A 2 13.26 -42.11 20.75
C ALA A 2 12.71 -42.99 19.60
N GLY A 3 12.48 -44.27 19.86
CA GLY A 3 11.85 -45.17 18.89
C GLY A 3 12.72 -45.58 17.70
N LEU A 4 14.05 -45.41 17.80
CA LEU A 4 15.00 -45.94 16.83
C LEU A 4 15.41 -47.37 17.18
N ALA A 5 15.73 -48.19 16.16
CA ALA A 5 16.23 -49.54 16.37
C ALA A 5 17.56 -49.53 17.12
N ASN A 6 17.79 -50.51 18.00
CA ASN A 6 19.06 -50.69 18.69
C ASN A 6 19.45 -52.19 18.65
N PRO A 7 20.53 -52.57 17.93
CA PRO A 7 21.51 -51.70 17.27
C PRO A 7 20.95 -51.00 16.02
N LEU A 8 21.37 -49.74 15.79
CA LEU A 8 21.07 -48.99 14.57
C LEU A 8 22.26 -49.11 13.61
N PRO A 9 22.08 -49.68 12.41
CA PRO A 9 23.09 -49.61 11.35
C PRO A 9 23.30 -48.16 10.93
N VAL A 10 24.48 -47.60 11.22
CA VAL A 10 24.84 -46.23 10.87
C VAL A 10 25.75 -46.22 9.66
N ALA A 11 25.47 -45.32 8.71
CA ALA A 11 26.38 -45.09 7.59
C ALA A 11 27.62 -44.34 8.09
N ARG A 12 28.80 -44.82 7.72
CA ARG A 12 30.06 -44.08 7.90
C ARG A 12 30.43 -43.39 6.59
N TYR A 13 30.68 -42.10 6.67
CA TYR A 13 31.18 -41.28 5.59
C TYR A 13 32.43 -40.52 6.08
N HIS A 14 33.26 -40.09 5.15
CA HIS A 14 34.41 -39.23 5.44
C HIS A 14 34.09 -37.84 4.88
N SER A 15 33.72 -36.91 5.75
CA SER A 15 33.43 -35.55 5.30
C SER A 15 34.70 -34.81 4.91
N LEU A 16 34.61 -34.08 3.81
CA LEU A 16 35.55 -33.01 3.48
C LEU A 16 35.14 -31.74 4.24
N VAL A 17 36.12 -30.93 4.60
CA VAL A 17 35.91 -29.61 5.22
C VAL A 17 36.23 -28.55 4.17
N GLY A 18 35.31 -27.60 3.96
CA GLY A 18 35.57 -26.44 3.12
C GLY A 18 36.51 -25.49 3.86
N SER A 19 37.73 -25.32 3.36
CA SER A 19 38.74 -24.41 3.94
C SER A 19 38.68 -22.99 3.40
N ASN A 20 38.13 -22.81 2.19
CA ASN A 20 37.97 -21.50 1.55
C ASN A 20 36.49 -21.26 1.21
N VAL A 21 35.82 -20.41 1.98
CA VAL A 21 34.45 -19.98 1.70
C VAL A 21 34.51 -18.75 0.77
N PRO A 22 33.86 -18.78 -0.41
CA PRO A 22 33.79 -17.63 -1.32
C PRO A 22 33.19 -16.39 -0.65
N ALA A 23 33.64 -15.19 -1.04
CA ALA A 23 33.18 -13.92 -0.44
C ALA A 23 31.67 -13.65 -0.59
N GLY A 24 30.99 -14.28 -1.56
CA GLY A 24 29.54 -14.20 -1.73
C GLY A 24 28.74 -15.05 -0.72
N LEU A 25 29.40 -15.83 0.12
CA LEU A 25 28.76 -16.69 1.13
C LEU A 25 29.11 -16.22 2.54
N THR A 26 28.08 -15.92 3.32
CA THR A 26 28.19 -15.54 4.73
C THR A 26 28.26 -16.81 5.57
N ILE A 27 29.26 -16.94 6.45
CA ILE A 27 29.36 -18.09 7.38
C ILE A 27 28.41 -17.86 8.55
N ASN A 28 27.44 -18.76 8.72
CA ASN A 28 26.40 -18.65 9.75
C ASN A 28 26.67 -19.48 10.99
N ALA A 29 27.50 -20.52 10.89
CA ALA A 29 27.85 -21.38 12.02
C ALA A 29 29.23 -22.02 11.84
N HIS A 30 29.92 -22.23 12.96
CA HIS A 30 31.19 -22.97 13.02
C HIS A 30 31.20 -23.95 14.19
N PHE A 31 31.99 -25.02 14.09
CA PHE A 31 32.25 -25.94 15.19
C PHE A 31 33.72 -26.39 15.14
N ASN A 32 34.47 -26.14 16.21
CA ASN A 32 35.91 -26.41 16.28
C ASN A 32 36.71 -25.89 15.06
N GLY A 33 36.37 -24.69 14.57
CA GLY A 33 37.03 -24.06 13.42
C GLY A 33 36.57 -24.58 12.05
N MET A 34 35.64 -25.54 11.99
CA MET A 34 35.02 -26.00 10.74
C MET A 34 33.77 -25.18 10.44
N VAL A 35 33.59 -24.78 9.18
CA VAL A 35 32.38 -24.09 8.72
C VAL A 35 31.23 -25.08 8.63
N MET A 36 30.18 -24.84 9.43
CA MET A 36 29.03 -25.74 9.56
C MET A 36 27.79 -25.23 8.81
N ALA A 37 27.71 -23.94 8.51
CA ALA A 37 26.64 -23.37 7.71
C ALA A 37 27.10 -22.12 6.97
N VAL A 38 26.58 -21.94 5.76
CA VAL A 38 26.76 -20.75 4.93
C VAL A 38 25.42 -20.29 4.38
N ARG A 39 25.30 -18.98 4.12
CA ARG A 39 24.13 -18.37 3.50
C ARG A 39 24.55 -17.54 2.31
N HIS A 40 23.77 -17.61 1.24
CA HIS A 40 23.82 -16.63 0.16
C HIS A 40 22.71 -15.59 0.42
N ASP A 41 23.10 -14.35 0.72
CA ASP A 41 22.16 -13.34 1.19
C ASP A 41 21.16 -12.90 0.11
N ALA A 42 21.60 -12.84 -1.15
CA ALA A 42 20.75 -12.44 -2.28
C ALA A 42 19.70 -13.50 -2.65
N ASP A 43 20.07 -14.79 -2.63
CA ASP A 43 19.18 -15.87 -3.06
C ASP A 43 18.36 -16.49 -1.92
N ARG A 44 18.56 -16.02 -0.69
CA ARG A 44 17.90 -16.54 0.53
C ARG A 44 18.09 -18.06 0.71
N VAL A 45 19.20 -18.60 0.21
CA VAL A 45 19.56 -20.02 0.34
C VAL A 45 20.51 -20.19 1.52
N CYS A 46 20.18 -21.12 2.43
CA CYS A 46 21.08 -21.57 3.48
C CYS A 46 21.56 -23.00 3.17
N GLY A 47 22.88 -23.17 3.07
CA GLY A 47 23.52 -24.47 3.10
C GLY A 47 23.99 -24.75 4.52
N PHE A 48 23.51 -25.83 5.14
CA PHE A 48 24.04 -26.31 6.41
C PHE A 48 24.63 -27.70 6.23
N GLN A 49 25.78 -27.91 6.86
CA GLN A 49 26.39 -29.23 6.92
C GLN A 49 25.59 -30.07 7.90
N PHE A 50 24.68 -30.87 7.36
CA PHE A 50 24.12 -32.01 8.07
C PHE A 50 25.02 -33.20 7.80
N HIS A 51 25.47 -33.89 8.84
CA HIS A 51 26.28 -35.11 8.71
C HIS A 51 25.63 -36.04 7.67
N PRO A 52 26.25 -36.28 6.49
CA PRO A 52 25.69 -37.17 5.47
C PRO A 52 25.40 -38.56 6.03
N GLU A 53 26.14 -38.96 7.05
CA GLU A 53 25.92 -40.14 7.89
C GLU A 53 24.50 -40.20 8.45
N SER A 54 23.92 -39.06 8.83
CA SER A 54 22.57 -38.95 9.37
C SER A 54 21.49 -39.06 8.31
N ILE A 55 21.75 -38.88 7.01
CA ILE A 55 20.75 -39.14 5.93
C ILE A 55 20.91 -40.57 5.42
N LEU A 56 22.14 -41.05 5.30
CA LEU A 56 22.48 -42.38 4.78
C LEU A 56 22.25 -43.51 5.80
N THR A 57 22.11 -43.18 7.09
CA THR A 57 21.67 -44.12 8.12
C THR A 57 20.25 -44.61 7.83
N THR A 58 19.97 -45.89 8.06
CA THR A 58 18.69 -46.52 7.69
C THR A 58 17.45 -45.79 8.25
N GLN A 59 17.59 -45.11 9.39
CA GLN A 59 16.54 -44.28 10.01
C GLN A 59 16.91 -42.79 10.03
N GLY A 60 17.68 -42.35 9.05
CA GLY A 60 18.26 -41.03 8.97
C GLY A 60 17.26 -39.88 8.84
N ALA A 61 16.23 -40.08 8.01
CA ALA A 61 15.13 -39.12 7.89
C ALA A 61 14.43 -38.88 9.24
N ARG A 62 14.29 -39.93 10.06
CA ARG A 62 13.69 -39.86 11.40
C ARG A 62 14.60 -39.17 12.42
N LEU A 63 15.92 -39.35 12.29
CA LEU A 63 16.90 -38.57 13.06
C LEU A 63 16.78 -37.08 12.75
N LEU A 64 16.73 -36.71 11.46
CA LEU A 64 16.54 -35.32 11.03
C LEU A 64 15.22 -34.73 11.54
N GLU A 65 14.11 -35.45 11.38
CA GLU A 65 12.79 -35.05 11.88
C GLU A 65 12.81 -34.80 13.40
N GLN A 66 13.41 -35.72 14.18
CA GLN A 66 13.52 -35.56 15.63
C GLN A 66 14.45 -34.40 16.03
N THR A 67 15.52 -34.15 15.29
CA THR A 67 16.40 -33.00 15.51
C THR A 67 15.69 -31.68 15.21
N LEU A 68 14.90 -31.61 14.13
CA LEU A 68 14.09 -30.44 13.80
C LEU A 68 13.02 -30.19 14.86
N ALA A 69 12.30 -31.24 15.29
CA ALA A 69 11.30 -31.13 16.36
C ALA A 69 11.93 -30.68 17.69
N TRP A 70 13.10 -31.21 18.05
CA TRP A 70 13.84 -30.78 19.23
C TRP A 70 14.32 -29.32 19.12
N ALA A 71 14.85 -28.92 17.96
CA ALA A 71 15.28 -27.54 17.72
C ALA A 71 14.09 -26.57 17.79
N GLN A 72 12.93 -26.95 17.26
CA GLN A 72 11.68 -26.20 17.38
C GLN A 72 11.18 -26.08 18.83
N GLN A 73 11.37 -27.12 19.66
CA GLN A 73 11.05 -27.06 21.10
C GLN A 73 12.05 -26.22 21.90
N LYS A 74 13.31 -26.15 21.44
CA LYS A 74 14.40 -25.39 22.06
C LYS A 74 14.40 -23.91 21.66
N LEU A 75 13.77 -23.57 20.54
CA LEU A 75 13.33 -22.22 20.26
C LEU A 75 12.25 -21.91 21.30
N GLU A 76 12.64 -21.35 22.45
CA GLU A 76 11.64 -20.63 23.24
C GLU A 76 10.97 -19.64 22.29
N PRO A 77 9.62 -19.62 22.19
CA PRO A 77 8.96 -18.52 21.54
C PRO A 77 9.28 -17.31 22.41
N THR A 78 10.37 -16.61 22.10
CA THR A 78 10.60 -15.27 22.60
C THR A 78 9.32 -14.55 22.22
N ASN A 79 8.51 -14.17 23.20
CA ASN A 79 7.26 -13.48 22.94
C ASN A 79 7.64 -12.07 22.49
N THR A 80 8.15 -11.96 21.27
CA THR A 80 8.73 -10.75 20.68
C THR A 80 7.72 -9.62 20.61
N LEU A 81 6.43 -9.96 20.59
CA LEU A 81 5.32 -9.02 20.55
C LEU A 81 4.94 -8.49 21.93
N GLN A 82 5.12 -9.24 23.02
CA GLN A 82 4.71 -8.75 24.35
C GLN A 82 5.41 -7.45 24.74
N PRO A 83 6.74 -7.29 24.61
CA PRO A 83 7.40 -6.02 24.89
C PRO A 83 6.85 -4.86 24.06
N ILE A 84 6.47 -5.11 22.80
CA ILE A 84 5.89 -4.11 21.90
C ILE A 84 4.50 -3.69 22.41
N LEU A 85 3.66 -4.65 22.79
CA LEU A 85 2.34 -4.38 23.36
C LEU A 85 2.44 -3.60 24.68
N GLU A 86 3.36 -3.98 25.58
CA GLU A 86 3.58 -3.25 26.85
C GLU A 86 3.99 -1.80 26.62
N LYS A 87 4.84 -1.53 25.61
CA LYS A 87 5.16 -0.14 25.21
C LYS A 87 3.91 0.64 24.79
N LEU A 88 3.06 0.04 23.96
CA LEU A 88 1.82 0.67 23.53
C LEU A 88 0.88 0.96 24.72
N TYR A 89 0.79 0.05 25.69
CA TYR A 89 -0.05 0.23 26.88
C TYR A 89 0.47 1.34 27.80
N GLN A 90 1.76 1.63 27.75
CA GLN A 90 2.41 2.75 28.45
C GLN A 90 2.43 4.05 27.63
N ALA A 91 1.66 4.12 26.54
CA ALA A 91 1.62 5.26 25.62
C ALA A 91 3.00 5.65 25.07
N GLN A 92 3.88 4.68 24.85
CA GLN A 92 5.16 4.89 24.16
C GLN A 92 4.99 4.71 22.64
N THR A 93 5.83 5.39 21.88
CA THR A 93 5.94 5.21 20.43
C THR A 93 6.75 3.97 20.10
N LEU A 94 6.36 3.28 19.03
CA LEU A 94 7.15 2.21 18.45
C LEU A 94 8.19 2.78 17.48
N THR A 95 9.34 2.12 17.41
CA THR A 95 10.26 2.30 16.28
C THR A 95 9.64 1.74 14.99
N GLN A 96 10.20 2.11 13.83
CA GLN A 96 9.77 1.56 12.55
C GLN A 96 9.86 0.02 12.52
N GLN A 97 10.94 -0.54 13.10
CA GLN A 97 11.16 -1.98 13.18
C GLN A 97 10.14 -2.68 14.08
N GLU A 98 9.81 -2.11 15.24
CA GLU A 98 8.80 -2.67 16.13
C GLU A 98 7.39 -2.62 15.50
N SER A 99 7.05 -1.51 14.84
CA SER A 99 5.79 -1.43 14.10
C SER A 99 5.74 -2.46 12.96
N HIS A 100 6.82 -2.60 12.20
CA HIS A 100 6.93 -3.63 11.16
C HIS A 100 6.71 -5.04 11.72
N GLN A 101 7.35 -5.38 12.84
CA GLN A 101 7.18 -6.68 13.51
C GLN A 101 5.74 -6.92 13.95
N LEU A 102 5.11 -5.92 14.58
CA LEU A 102 3.72 -5.98 15.02
C LEU A 102 2.78 -6.22 13.84
N PHE A 103 2.86 -5.39 12.81
CA PHE A 103 1.94 -5.46 11.67
C PHE A 103 2.21 -6.67 10.77
N SER A 104 3.45 -7.18 10.71
CA SER A 104 3.77 -8.47 10.08
C SER A 104 3.06 -9.64 10.78
N ALA A 105 2.98 -9.63 12.10
CA ALA A 105 2.24 -10.64 12.85
C ALA A 105 0.72 -10.48 12.67
N VAL A 106 0.22 -9.24 12.55
CA VAL A 106 -1.20 -8.97 12.27
C VAL A 106 -1.62 -9.54 10.91
N VAL A 107 -0.88 -9.26 9.84
CA VAL A 107 -1.24 -9.74 8.49
C VAL A 107 -1.10 -11.25 8.33
N ARG A 108 -0.32 -11.92 9.19
CA ARG A 108 -0.20 -13.39 9.27
C ARG A 108 -1.24 -14.05 10.17
N GLY A 109 -2.06 -13.26 10.88
CA GLY A 109 -3.07 -13.78 11.80
C GLY A 109 -2.50 -14.35 13.10
N GLU A 110 -1.32 -13.88 13.52
CA GLU A 110 -0.60 -14.37 14.70
C GLU A 110 -1.01 -13.64 16.00
N LEU A 111 -1.75 -12.53 15.89
CA LEU A 111 -2.30 -11.80 17.05
C LEU A 111 -3.72 -12.25 17.38
N LYS A 112 -4.01 -12.35 18.68
CA LYS A 112 -5.39 -12.51 19.15
C LYS A 112 -6.19 -11.21 18.91
N PRO A 113 -7.51 -11.30 18.66
CA PRO A 113 -8.35 -10.13 18.43
C PRO A 113 -8.28 -9.08 19.54
N GLU A 114 -8.18 -9.50 20.80
CA GLU A 114 -8.09 -8.62 21.97
C GLU A 114 -6.77 -7.84 21.99
N GLN A 115 -5.67 -8.48 21.61
CA GLN A 115 -4.36 -7.84 21.52
C GLN A 115 -4.32 -6.82 20.38
N LEU A 116 -4.90 -7.17 19.23
CA LEU A 116 -5.00 -6.23 18.09
C LEU A 116 -5.87 -5.03 18.45
N ALA A 117 -7.03 -5.24 19.10
CA ALA A 117 -7.89 -4.16 19.53
C ALA A 117 -7.17 -3.22 20.52
N ALA A 118 -6.49 -3.79 21.51
CA ALA A 118 -5.73 -3.01 22.48
C ALA A 118 -4.62 -2.19 21.81
N ALA A 119 -3.83 -2.80 20.91
CA ALA A 119 -2.78 -2.12 20.17
C ALA A 119 -3.33 -0.94 19.34
N LEU A 120 -4.39 -1.16 18.56
CA LEU A 120 -4.99 -0.12 17.71
C LEU A 120 -5.58 1.03 18.52
N VAL A 121 -6.24 0.73 19.65
CA VAL A 121 -6.81 1.76 20.52
C VAL A 121 -5.71 2.55 21.24
N SER A 122 -4.66 1.89 21.73
CA SER A 122 -3.51 2.56 22.34
C SER A 122 -2.82 3.52 21.36
N MET A 123 -2.57 3.07 20.13
CA MET A 123 -2.00 3.90 19.06
C MET A 123 -2.90 5.09 18.74
N LYS A 124 -4.21 4.86 18.58
CA LYS A 124 -5.20 5.91 18.29
C LYS A 124 -5.27 6.98 19.37
N ILE A 125 -5.29 6.59 20.65
CA ILE A 125 -5.40 7.53 21.78
C ILE A 125 -4.15 8.42 21.86
N ARG A 126 -2.97 7.83 21.64
CA ARG A 126 -1.71 8.57 21.63
C ARG A 126 -1.55 9.46 20.39
N GLY A 127 -2.04 9.00 19.25
CA GLY A 127 -1.69 9.51 17.93
C GLY A 127 -0.54 8.71 17.33
N GLU A 128 -0.73 8.24 16.10
CA GLU A 128 0.23 7.42 15.38
C GLU A 128 1.39 8.26 14.83
N HIS A 129 2.62 7.82 15.08
CA HIS A 129 3.83 8.53 14.64
C HIS A 129 4.27 8.07 13.24
N PRO A 130 4.84 8.93 12.37
CA PRO A 130 5.23 8.58 11.00
C PRO A 130 6.03 7.27 10.85
N ASN A 131 7.03 7.04 11.71
CA ASN A 131 7.81 5.79 11.71
C ASN A 131 6.94 4.54 11.97
N GLU A 132 5.90 4.66 12.78
CA GLU A 132 4.97 3.56 13.04
C GLU A 132 4.09 3.28 11.82
N ILE A 133 3.58 4.35 11.19
CA ILE A 133 2.81 4.26 9.95
C ILE A 133 3.67 3.63 8.85
N ALA A 134 4.92 4.06 8.70
CA ALA A 134 5.87 3.53 7.74
C ALA A 134 6.15 2.05 7.99
N GLY A 135 6.46 1.65 9.23
CA GLY A 135 6.72 0.24 9.57
C GLY A 135 5.52 -0.66 9.28
N ALA A 136 4.31 -0.19 9.58
CA ALA A 136 3.07 -0.88 9.25
C ALA A 136 2.86 -1.01 7.73
N ALA A 137 3.03 0.09 6.98
CA ALA A 137 2.90 0.09 5.53
C ALA A 137 3.92 -0.86 4.87
N THR A 138 5.19 -0.84 5.30
CA THR A 138 6.23 -1.77 4.85
C THR A 138 5.83 -3.22 5.09
N ALA A 139 5.36 -3.56 6.29
CA ALA A 139 4.92 -4.93 6.61
C ALA A 139 3.76 -5.40 5.70
N LEU A 140 2.82 -4.50 5.39
CA LEU A 140 1.69 -4.79 4.52
C LEU A 140 2.11 -4.95 3.05
N LEU A 141 3.07 -4.15 2.58
CA LEU A 141 3.63 -4.24 1.23
C LEU A 141 4.43 -5.53 1.03
N GLU A 142 5.26 -5.93 2.00
CA GLU A 142 6.05 -7.18 1.93
C GLU A 142 5.18 -8.44 1.92
N ASN A 143 3.96 -8.36 2.46
CA ASN A 143 2.97 -9.44 2.46
C ASN A 143 1.92 -9.29 1.35
N ALA A 144 2.07 -8.30 0.46
CA ALA A 144 1.18 -8.12 -0.67
C ALA A 144 1.48 -9.12 -1.79
N ALA A 145 0.47 -9.47 -2.59
CA ALA A 145 0.71 -10.17 -3.84
C ALA A 145 1.57 -9.29 -4.77
N PRO A 146 2.49 -9.88 -5.56
CA PRO A 146 3.41 -9.10 -6.37
C PRO A 146 2.71 -8.40 -7.54
N PHE A 147 3.24 -7.25 -7.93
CA PHE A 147 2.90 -6.55 -9.16
C PHE A 147 4.18 -6.22 -9.95
N PRO A 148 4.25 -6.45 -11.27
CA PRO A 148 5.43 -6.14 -12.07
C PRO A 148 5.57 -4.63 -12.24
N ARG A 149 6.32 -3.99 -11.34
CA ARG A 149 6.58 -2.53 -11.34
C ARG A 149 7.26 -2.07 -12.64
N PRO A 150 6.77 -1.00 -13.31
CA PRO A 150 7.47 -0.40 -14.44
C PRO A 150 8.65 0.48 -14.00
N GLU A 151 9.58 0.70 -14.93
CA GLU A 151 10.73 1.61 -14.73
C GLU A 151 10.43 3.07 -15.08
N TYR A 152 9.42 3.32 -15.92
CA TYR A 152 9.00 4.68 -16.25
C TYR A 152 8.29 5.36 -15.07
N LEU A 153 8.20 6.69 -15.10
CA LEU A 153 7.52 7.46 -14.07
C LEU A 153 6.00 7.24 -14.13
N PHE A 154 5.39 6.99 -12.97
CA PHE A 154 3.95 6.83 -12.81
C PHE A 154 3.53 7.24 -11.40
N ALA A 155 2.22 7.40 -11.18
CA ALA A 155 1.68 7.88 -9.93
C ALA A 155 0.48 7.07 -9.44
N ASP A 156 0.10 7.33 -8.19
CA ASP A 156 -1.23 7.05 -7.66
C ASP A 156 -1.94 8.36 -7.29
N ILE A 157 -3.27 8.31 -7.27
CA ILE A 157 -4.15 9.37 -6.82
C ILE A 157 -5.27 8.74 -6.01
N VAL A 158 -5.24 8.93 -4.70
CA VAL A 158 -6.09 8.15 -3.77
C VAL A 158 -6.33 8.91 -2.48
N GLY A 159 -7.50 8.73 -1.87
CA GLY A 159 -7.83 9.28 -0.57
C GLY A 159 -7.91 8.20 0.51
N THR A 160 -7.83 8.59 1.77
CA THR A 160 -8.13 7.71 2.92
C THR A 160 -9.60 7.25 2.94
N GLY A 161 -10.48 7.97 2.26
CA GLY A 161 -11.93 7.88 2.37
C GLY A 161 -12.42 8.27 3.76
N GLY A 162 -13.73 8.17 3.96
CA GLY A 162 -14.33 8.44 5.28
C GLY A 162 -14.45 9.91 5.63
N ASP A 163 -14.29 10.81 4.66
CA ASP A 163 -14.45 12.27 4.79
C ASP A 163 -15.91 12.70 5.04
N GLY A 164 -16.87 11.84 4.68
CA GLY A 164 -18.30 12.09 4.87
C GLY A 164 -18.90 13.05 3.84
N SER A 165 -18.14 13.44 2.80
CA SER A 165 -18.60 14.41 1.80
C SER A 165 -19.70 13.86 0.89
N ASN A 166 -19.75 12.53 0.72
CA ASN A 166 -20.62 11.86 -0.27
C ASN A 166 -20.49 12.48 -1.67
N SER A 167 -19.29 12.96 -2.02
CA SER A 167 -19.01 13.52 -3.34
C SER A 167 -19.01 12.45 -4.43
N ILE A 168 -18.96 12.89 -5.68
CA ILE A 168 -18.61 12.01 -6.80
C ILE A 168 -17.22 11.40 -6.60
N ASN A 169 -16.88 10.34 -7.34
CA ASN A 169 -15.57 9.68 -7.23
C ASN A 169 -14.44 10.49 -7.91
N ILE A 170 -14.08 11.64 -7.34
CA ILE A 170 -13.13 12.63 -7.89
C ILE A 170 -11.78 11.98 -8.22
N SER A 171 -11.12 11.31 -7.28
CA SER A 171 -9.85 10.64 -7.55
C SER A 171 -9.94 9.50 -8.60
N THR A 172 -11.13 8.92 -8.84
CA THR A 172 -11.30 7.91 -9.91
C THR A 172 -11.45 8.57 -11.27
N ALA A 173 -12.26 9.62 -11.39
CA ALA A 173 -12.35 10.42 -12.61
C ALA A 173 -10.98 11.02 -12.98
N SER A 174 -10.29 11.56 -11.98
CA SER A 174 -8.95 12.16 -12.13
C SER A 174 -7.92 11.16 -12.66
N ALA A 175 -7.99 9.88 -12.27
CA ALA A 175 -7.06 8.86 -12.80
C ALA A 175 -7.21 8.65 -14.31
N PHE A 176 -8.44 8.59 -14.83
CA PHE A 176 -8.68 8.45 -16.28
C PHE A 176 -8.31 9.71 -17.05
N VAL A 177 -8.64 10.88 -16.50
CA VAL A 177 -8.32 12.17 -17.12
C VAL A 177 -6.82 12.42 -17.14
N ALA A 178 -6.10 12.11 -16.07
CA ALA A 178 -4.64 12.14 -16.03
C ALA A 178 -4.02 11.23 -17.11
N ALA A 179 -4.57 10.02 -17.30
CA ALA A 179 -4.12 9.12 -18.36
C ALA A 179 -4.44 9.63 -19.77
N ALA A 180 -5.55 10.34 -19.96
CA ALA A 180 -5.87 11.04 -21.20
C ALA A 180 -4.92 12.24 -21.45
N CYS A 181 -4.43 12.88 -20.39
CA CYS A 181 -3.38 13.91 -20.44
C CYS A 181 -1.97 13.31 -20.65
N GLY A 182 -1.85 11.98 -20.77
CA GLY A 182 -0.58 11.28 -21.05
C GLY A 182 0.20 10.84 -19.81
N LEU A 183 -0.32 11.06 -18.59
CA LEU A 183 0.31 10.56 -17.36
C LEU A 183 0.07 9.06 -17.19
N LYS A 184 0.93 8.40 -16.40
CA LYS A 184 0.78 6.99 -16.04
C LYS A 184 0.23 6.89 -14.62
N VAL A 185 -0.94 6.26 -14.45
CA VAL A 185 -1.64 6.17 -13.15
C VAL A 185 -1.97 4.72 -12.80
N ALA A 186 -1.29 4.18 -11.80
CA ALA A 186 -1.58 2.87 -11.21
C ALA A 186 -2.44 3.07 -9.96
N LYS A 187 -3.75 3.26 -10.14
CA LYS A 187 -4.64 3.61 -9.03
C LYS A 187 -4.86 2.42 -8.10
N HIS A 188 -4.54 2.58 -6.82
CA HIS A 188 -4.91 1.61 -5.78
C HIS A 188 -6.27 1.98 -5.19
N GLY A 189 -7.11 0.98 -4.91
CA GLY A 189 -8.42 1.27 -4.33
C GLY A 189 -9.13 0.08 -3.71
N ASN A 190 -10.11 0.39 -2.88
CA ASN A 190 -10.92 -0.59 -2.15
C ASN A 190 -12.42 -0.30 -2.32
N ARG A 191 -13.26 -1.19 -1.81
CA ARG A 191 -14.71 -0.96 -1.66
C ARG A 191 -14.98 0.15 -0.66
N SER A 192 -16.11 0.85 -0.83
CA SER A 192 -16.52 1.90 0.10
C SER A 192 -16.67 1.36 1.54
N VAL A 193 -16.25 2.16 2.51
CA VAL A 193 -16.48 1.90 3.95
C VAL A 193 -17.56 2.83 4.52
N SER A 194 -17.80 3.99 3.91
CA SER A 194 -18.68 5.05 4.45
C SER A 194 -19.51 5.82 3.41
N SER A 195 -19.09 5.86 2.15
CA SER A 195 -19.81 6.55 1.06
C SER A 195 -20.80 5.62 0.36
N LYS A 196 -21.76 6.20 -0.37
CA LYS A 196 -22.74 5.44 -1.18
C LYS A 196 -22.10 4.69 -2.36
N SER A 197 -20.94 5.12 -2.85
CA SER A 197 -20.25 4.53 -4.00
C SER A 197 -18.73 4.68 -3.87
N GLY A 198 -18.02 3.56 -3.68
CA GLY A 198 -16.56 3.54 -3.66
C GLY A 198 -15.96 3.43 -5.06
N SER A 199 -14.65 3.66 -5.18
CA SER A 199 -13.94 3.58 -6.47
C SER A 199 -14.14 2.22 -7.14
N SER A 200 -14.06 1.10 -6.42
CA SER A 200 -14.27 -0.22 -7.01
C SER A 200 -15.72 -0.46 -7.44
N ASP A 201 -16.70 0.09 -6.68
CA ASP A 201 -18.13 -0.11 -6.97
C ASP A 201 -18.51 0.63 -8.27
N LEU A 202 -17.99 1.85 -8.43
CA LEU A 202 -18.09 2.62 -9.67
C LEU A 202 -17.41 1.91 -10.86
N LEU A 203 -16.18 1.42 -10.68
CA LEU A 203 -15.47 0.74 -11.77
C LEU A 203 -16.18 -0.54 -12.21
N ALA A 204 -16.75 -1.29 -11.26
CA ALA A 204 -17.61 -2.43 -11.57
C ALA A 204 -18.87 -1.99 -12.34
N ALA A 205 -19.49 -0.85 -11.98
CA ALA A 205 -20.63 -0.29 -12.71
C ALA A 205 -20.28 0.14 -14.15
N PHE A 206 -19.02 0.51 -14.41
CA PHE A 206 -18.49 0.72 -15.77
C PHE A 206 -18.17 -0.58 -16.53
N GLY A 207 -18.32 -1.75 -15.91
CA GLY A 207 -17.98 -3.04 -16.50
C GLY A 207 -16.48 -3.35 -16.46
N ILE A 208 -15.69 -2.62 -15.66
CA ILE A 208 -14.26 -2.92 -15.50
C ILE A 208 -14.11 -4.13 -14.56
N ASN A 209 -13.39 -5.14 -15.04
CA ASN A 209 -13.10 -6.33 -14.27
C ASN A 209 -12.10 -6.05 -13.13
N LEU A 210 -12.61 -6.09 -11.90
CA LEU A 210 -11.80 -5.90 -10.69
C LEU A 210 -10.86 -7.08 -10.40
N ASP A 211 -11.12 -8.25 -11.00
CA ASP A 211 -10.32 -9.46 -10.85
C ASP A 211 -9.20 -9.58 -11.90
N MET A 212 -8.93 -8.53 -12.66
CA MET A 212 -7.81 -8.44 -13.61
C MET A 212 -6.47 -8.79 -12.95
N ASN A 213 -5.70 -9.73 -13.52
CA ASN A 213 -4.41 -10.15 -12.97
C ASN A 213 -3.33 -9.07 -13.12
N ALA A 214 -2.23 -9.22 -12.36
CA ALA A 214 -1.17 -8.21 -12.30
C ALA A 214 -0.57 -7.91 -13.68
N ASP A 215 -0.38 -8.94 -14.52
CA ASP A 215 0.17 -8.76 -15.88
C ASP A 215 -0.77 -7.97 -16.79
N LYS A 216 -2.07 -8.26 -16.78
CA LYS A 216 -3.06 -7.49 -17.55
C LYS A 216 -3.21 -6.06 -17.04
N SER A 217 -3.20 -5.87 -15.72
CA SER A 217 -3.21 -4.53 -15.11
C SER A 217 -1.95 -3.75 -15.52
N ARG A 218 -0.79 -4.40 -15.55
CA ARG A 218 0.46 -3.80 -16.03
C ARG A 218 0.40 -3.43 -17.51
N GLN A 219 -0.11 -4.32 -18.36
CA GLN A 219 -0.33 -4.02 -19.78
C GLN A 219 -1.30 -2.84 -19.98
N ALA A 220 -2.35 -2.74 -19.17
CA ALA A 220 -3.26 -1.61 -19.20
C ALA A 220 -2.57 -0.28 -18.83
N LEU A 221 -1.68 -0.30 -17.84
CA LEU A 221 -0.86 0.87 -17.50
C LEU A 221 0.07 1.26 -18.65
N ASP A 222 0.73 0.28 -19.27
CA ASP A 222 1.65 0.49 -20.39
C ASP A 222 0.92 1.11 -21.60
N GLU A 223 -0.24 0.57 -21.98
CA GLU A 223 -0.93 0.89 -23.23
C GLU A 223 -1.98 2.01 -23.08
N LEU A 224 -2.75 2.02 -21.99
CA LEU A 224 -3.82 2.99 -21.74
C LEU A 224 -3.38 4.16 -20.86
N GLY A 225 -2.27 4.00 -20.14
CA GLY A 225 -1.82 4.97 -19.14
C GLY A 225 -2.53 4.85 -17.79
N VAL A 226 -3.47 3.92 -17.64
CA VAL A 226 -4.20 3.71 -16.38
C VAL A 226 -4.46 2.24 -16.12
N CYS A 227 -4.31 1.84 -14.86
CA CYS A 227 -4.82 0.57 -14.35
C CYS A 227 -5.41 0.75 -12.96
N PHE A 228 -6.25 -0.21 -12.54
CA PHE A 228 -6.78 -0.26 -11.19
C PHE A 228 -6.27 -1.51 -10.46
N LEU A 229 -5.78 -1.31 -9.25
CA LEU A 229 -5.25 -2.36 -8.38
C LEU A 229 -6.22 -2.52 -7.20
N PHE A 230 -7.01 -3.59 -7.24
CA PHE A 230 -8.06 -3.81 -6.24
C PHE A 230 -7.48 -4.38 -4.95
N ALA A 231 -7.52 -3.60 -3.87
CA ALA A 231 -6.83 -3.89 -2.60
C ALA A 231 -7.07 -5.29 -2.03
N PRO A 232 -8.30 -5.85 -2.01
CA PRO A 232 -8.54 -7.20 -1.47
C PRO A 232 -7.80 -8.32 -2.22
N LYS A 233 -7.43 -8.10 -3.49
CA LYS A 233 -6.65 -9.05 -4.28
C LYS A 233 -5.18 -9.09 -3.87
N TYR A 234 -4.63 -7.93 -3.54
CA TYR A 234 -3.21 -7.78 -3.22
C TYR A 234 -2.94 -7.99 -1.74
N HIS A 235 -3.83 -7.55 -0.84
CA HIS A 235 -3.58 -7.55 0.60
C HIS A 235 -4.46 -8.55 1.36
N THR A 236 -4.35 -9.84 1.03
CA THR A 236 -5.19 -10.90 1.62
C THR A 236 -5.08 -10.99 3.16
N GLY A 237 -3.92 -10.63 3.71
CA GLY A 237 -3.68 -10.58 5.16
C GLY A 237 -4.57 -9.59 5.93
N PHE A 238 -5.17 -8.59 5.25
CA PHE A 238 -6.12 -7.66 5.89
C PHE A 238 -7.32 -8.36 6.51
N ARG A 239 -7.70 -9.55 6.02
CA ARG A 239 -8.82 -10.34 6.56
C ARG A 239 -8.69 -10.60 8.06
N HIS A 240 -7.47 -10.70 8.58
CA HIS A 240 -7.21 -10.96 10.00
C HIS A 240 -7.54 -9.74 10.87
N ALA A 241 -7.46 -8.53 10.33
CA ALA A 241 -7.81 -7.29 11.03
C ALA A 241 -9.30 -6.90 10.87
N MET A 242 -10.00 -7.45 9.87
CA MET A 242 -11.39 -7.07 9.55
C MET A 242 -12.39 -7.24 10.71
N PRO A 243 -12.43 -8.37 11.44
CA PRO A 243 -13.38 -8.54 12.54
C PRO A 243 -13.20 -7.49 13.63
N VAL A 244 -11.95 -7.20 14.01
CA VAL A 244 -11.64 -6.18 15.02
C VAL A 244 -12.04 -4.79 14.54
N ARG A 245 -11.73 -4.42 13.30
CA ARG A 245 -12.12 -3.12 12.73
C ARG A 245 -13.63 -2.93 12.69
N GLN A 246 -14.38 -3.97 12.29
CA GLN A 246 -15.85 -3.94 12.24
C GLN A 246 -16.49 -3.83 13.62
N GLN A 247 -15.86 -4.40 14.66
CA GLN A 247 -16.33 -4.30 16.04
C GLN A 247 -16.01 -2.95 16.68
N LEU A 248 -14.79 -2.44 16.46
CA LEU A 248 -14.37 -1.14 17.01
C LEU A 248 -15.15 0.04 16.46
N LYS A 249 -15.57 -0.01 15.19
CA LYS A 249 -16.36 1.04 14.50
C LYS A 249 -15.80 2.46 14.67
N THR A 250 -14.48 2.57 14.77
CA THR A 250 -13.79 3.86 14.87
C THR A 250 -12.56 3.86 13.97
N ARG A 251 -12.11 5.06 13.58
CA ARG A 251 -10.91 5.22 12.75
C ARG A 251 -9.67 4.79 13.54
N THR A 252 -8.76 4.06 12.90
CA THR A 252 -7.48 3.61 13.48
C THR A 252 -6.38 3.80 12.43
N LEU A 253 -5.12 3.47 12.76
CA LEU A 253 -4.02 3.39 11.79
C LEU A 253 -4.42 2.75 10.44
N PHE A 254 -5.25 1.71 10.43
CA PHE A 254 -5.70 1.07 9.18
C PHE A 254 -6.45 1.98 8.20
N ASN A 255 -7.00 3.10 8.66
CA ASN A 255 -7.65 4.09 7.79
C ASN A 255 -6.64 4.93 7.00
N VAL A 256 -5.41 5.07 7.48
CA VAL A 256 -4.35 5.81 6.77
C VAL A 256 -3.41 4.91 5.96
N LEU A 257 -3.44 3.59 6.20
CA LEU A 257 -2.58 2.65 5.48
C LEU A 257 -2.98 2.42 4.02
N GLY A 258 -4.27 2.54 3.67
CA GLY A 258 -4.76 2.24 2.32
C GLY A 258 -4.01 2.97 1.19
N PRO A 259 -3.84 4.30 1.28
CA PRO A 259 -3.04 5.08 0.34
C PRO A 259 -1.54 4.73 0.29
N LEU A 260 -1.00 4.09 1.33
CA LEU A 260 0.44 3.89 1.51
C LEU A 260 0.93 2.51 1.05
N ILE A 261 0.01 1.63 0.68
CA ILE A 261 0.29 0.21 0.40
C ILE A 261 0.03 -0.18 -1.05
N ASN A 262 0.09 0.77 -1.99
CA ASN A 262 -0.05 0.44 -3.40
C ASN A 262 1.01 -0.60 -3.83
N PRO A 263 0.62 -1.80 -4.29
CA PRO A 263 1.54 -2.90 -4.58
C PRO A 263 2.42 -2.64 -5.81
N ALA A 264 2.12 -1.62 -6.62
CA ALA A 264 2.97 -1.20 -7.72
C ALA A 264 4.17 -0.33 -7.25
N HIS A 265 4.16 0.18 -6.01
CA HIS A 265 5.19 1.09 -5.48
C HIS A 265 5.42 2.32 -6.39
N PRO A 266 4.39 3.16 -6.60
CA PRO A 266 4.52 4.35 -7.43
C PRO A 266 5.56 5.31 -6.83
N PRO A 267 6.44 5.90 -7.66
CA PRO A 267 7.37 6.93 -7.19
C PRO A 267 6.68 8.25 -6.83
N LEU A 268 5.47 8.48 -7.38
CA LEU A 268 4.67 9.68 -7.19
C LEU A 268 3.31 9.36 -6.57
N ALA A 269 2.79 10.23 -5.70
CA ALA A 269 1.42 10.09 -5.21
C ALA A 269 0.76 11.42 -4.83
N LEU A 270 -0.50 11.57 -5.23
CA LEU A 270 -1.41 12.56 -4.64
C LEU A 270 -2.32 11.83 -3.64
N ILE A 271 -2.16 12.12 -2.35
CA ILE A 271 -2.86 11.44 -1.27
C ILE A 271 -3.78 12.42 -0.54
N GLY A 272 -5.07 12.15 -0.58
CA GLY A 272 -6.04 12.84 0.24
C GLY A 272 -6.17 12.24 1.65
N VAL A 273 -6.31 13.08 2.67
CA VAL A 273 -6.58 12.63 4.05
C VAL A 273 -7.86 13.27 4.62
N TYR A 274 -8.62 12.50 5.39
CA TYR A 274 -9.90 12.94 5.96
C TYR A 274 -9.78 14.04 7.03
N SER A 275 -8.57 14.39 7.45
CA SER A 275 -8.32 15.31 8.55
C SER A 275 -7.04 16.12 8.32
N PRO A 276 -7.04 17.42 8.69
CA PRO A 276 -5.90 18.29 8.45
C PRO A 276 -4.67 17.91 9.28
N GLU A 277 -4.84 17.39 10.50
CA GLU A 277 -3.73 16.94 11.34
C GLU A 277 -2.97 15.72 10.78
N LEU A 278 -3.50 15.02 9.77
CA LEU A 278 -2.82 13.92 9.10
C LEU A 278 -1.94 14.36 7.93
N VAL A 279 -2.08 15.59 7.43
CA VAL A 279 -1.39 16.04 6.21
C VAL A 279 0.13 15.92 6.35
N LEU A 280 0.70 16.50 7.41
CA LEU A 280 2.14 16.45 7.64
C LEU A 280 2.65 15.04 8.02
N PRO A 281 2.03 14.31 8.98
CA PRO A 281 2.50 12.96 9.34
C PRO A 281 2.53 11.98 8.16
N ILE A 282 1.56 12.05 7.24
CA ILE A 282 1.55 11.19 6.06
C ILE A 282 2.64 11.60 5.07
N ALA A 283 2.90 12.90 4.87
CA ALA A 283 4.02 13.34 4.03
C ALA A 283 5.38 12.88 4.59
N GLU A 284 5.55 12.95 5.91
CA GLU A 284 6.74 12.42 6.59
C GLU A 284 6.86 10.89 6.42
N THR A 285 5.74 10.19 6.47
CA THR A 285 5.70 8.74 6.22
C THR A 285 6.12 8.41 4.78
N LEU A 286 5.63 9.15 3.78
CA LEU A 286 6.00 8.96 2.37
C LEU A 286 7.49 9.18 2.14
N ARG A 287 8.10 10.14 2.85
CA ARG A 287 9.56 10.35 2.83
C ARG A 287 10.31 9.13 3.39
N VAL A 288 9.85 8.57 4.51
CA VAL A 288 10.45 7.34 5.08
C VAL A 288 10.28 6.14 4.15
N LEU A 289 9.17 6.06 3.43
CA LEU A 289 8.89 5.01 2.43
C LEU A 289 9.64 5.22 1.10
N GLY A 290 10.36 6.33 0.93
CA GLY A 290 11.21 6.58 -0.24
C GLY A 290 10.48 7.06 -1.49
N TYR A 291 9.32 7.72 -1.33
CA TYR A 291 8.66 8.40 -2.46
C TYR A 291 9.54 9.53 -3.01
N GLN A 292 9.57 9.69 -4.34
CA GLN A 292 10.37 10.72 -5.00
C GLN A 292 9.74 12.10 -4.85
N ARG A 293 8.44 12.19 -5.16
CA ARG A 293 7.65 13.40 -4.98
C ARG A 293 6.19 13.04 -4.68
N ALA A 294 5.59 13.68 -3.70
CA ALA A 294 4.22 13.40 -3.32
C ALA A 294 3.54 14.65 -2.76
N ALA A 295 2.22 14.72 -2.84
CA ALA A 295 1.45 15.73 -2.15
C ALA A 295 0.39 15.07 -1.29
N VAL A 296 0.37 15.43 -0.01
CA VAL A 296 -0.71 15.07 0.89
C VAL A 296 -1.63 16.27 1.06
N VAL A 297 -2.94 16.05 0.88
CA VAL A 297 -3.92 17.14 0.82
C VAL A 297 -5.12 16.92 1.74
N HIS A 298 -5.64 18.01 2.26
CA HIS A 298 -6.93 18.07 2.95
C HIS A 298 -7.61 19.40 2.65
N SER A 299 -8.91 19.41 2.33
CA SER A 299 -9.62 20.65 2.03
C SER A 299 -11.04 20.66 2.57
N GLY A 300 -11.31 21.54 3.54
CA GLY A 300 -12.67 21.79 4.04
C GLY A 300 -13.46 20.55 4.43
N GLY A 301 -12.80 19.55 5.03
CA GLY A 301 -13.41 18.27 5.40
C GLY A 301 -13.33 17.17 4.35
N MET A 302 -12.85 17.46 3.14
CA MET A 302 -12.65 16.48 2.05
C MET A 302 -11.21 15.96 2.00
N ASP A 303 -11.07 14.71 1.59
CA ASP A 303 -9.79 14.07 1.28
C ASP A 303 -9.44 14.18 -0.22
N GLU A 304 -9.59 15.38 -0.77
CA GLU A 304 -9.28 15.72 -2.17
C GLU A 304 -8.76 17.17 -2.21
N VAL A 305 -8.14 17.58 -3.32
CA VAL A 305 -8.00 19.02 -3.62
C VAL A 305 -9.40 19.56 -3.88
N SER A 306 -9.81 20.59 -3.16
CA SER A 306 -11.14 21.18 -3.33
C SER A 306 -11.10 22.68 -3.59
N LEU A 307 -12.18 23.16 -4.22
CA LEU A 307 -12.39 24.54 -4.64
C LEU A 307 -13.36 25.30 -3.72
N HIS A 308 -14.08 24.60 -2.83
CA HIS A 308 -15.01 25.23 -1.88
C HIS A 308 -14.31 25.81 -0.64
N ALA A 309 -13.08 25.38 -0.38
CA ALA A 309 -12.28 25.79 0.76
C ALA A 309 -10.77 25.75 0.40
N PRO A 310 -9.90 26.46 1.16
CA PRO A 310 -8.47 26.31 1.01
C PRO A 310 -8.03 24.85 1.25
N THR A 311 -7.18 24.35 0.36
CA THR A 311 -6.54 23.04 0.45
C THR A 311 -5.23 23.16 1.20
N ILE A 312 -5.10 22.48 2.33
CA ILE A 312 -3.84 22.34 3.06
C ILE A 312 -3.01 21.26 2.36
N VAL A 313 -1.75 21.58 2.05
CA VAL A 313 -0.85 20.70 1.33
C VAL A 313 0.44 20.52 2.12
N ALA A 314 0.92 19.28 2.21
CA ALA A 314 2.32 18.96 2.48
C ALA A 314 2.90 18.26 1.26
N GLU A 315 3.77 18.95 0.53
CA GLU A 315 4.44 18.43 -0.66
C GLU A 315 5.84 17.93 -0.30
N LEU A 316 6.09 16.65 -0.55
CA LEU A 316 7.40 16.02 -0.54
C LEU A 316 8.02 16.20 -1.93
N HIS A 317 9.24 16.73 -2.01
CA HIS A 317 10.03 16.84 -3.23
C HIS A 317 11.51 16.70 -2.87
N ASP A 318 12.20 15.73 -3.45
CA ASP A 318 13.64 15.48 -3.24
C ASP A 318 14.04 15.36 -1.75
N GLY A 319 13.18 14.72 -0.96
CA GLY A 319 13.40 14.50 0.48
C GLY A 319 13.04 15.69 1.38
N GLU A 320 12.73 16.85 0.80
CA GLU A 320 12.22 18.01 1.53
C GLU A 320 10.69 18.03 1.55
N ILE A 321 10.11 18.43 2.69
CA ILE A 321 8.66 18.60 2.81
C ILE A 321 8.37 20.09 2.99
N LYS A 322 7.50 20.63 2.12
CA LYS A 322 7.02 22.01 2.20
C LYS A 322 5.52 22.02 2.44
N SER A 323 5.11 22.76 3.47
CA SER A 323 3.69 22.93 3.81
C SER A 323 3.19 24.28 3.33
N TYR A 324 2.04 24.29 2.65
CA TYR A 324 1.41 25.51 2.13
C TYR A 324 -0.11 25.29 1.97
N GLN A 325 -0.81 26.34 1.54
CA GLN A 325 -2.23 26.25 1.19
C GLN A 325 -2.43 26.66 -0.26
N LEU A 326 -3.41 26.03 -0.91
CA LEU A 326 -3.90 26.39 -2.24
C LEU A 326 -5.37 26.77 -2.18
N THR A 327 -5.77 27.67 -3.05
CA THR A 327 -7.15 28.13 -3.24
C THR A 327 -7.58 27.86 -4.68
N ALA A 328 -8.86 28.05 -4.98
CA ALA A 328 -9.35 27.92 -6.36
C ALA A 328 -8.62 28.86 -7.35
N GLU A 329 -8.23 30.05 -6.89
CA GLU A 329 -7.52 31.05 -7.69
C GLU A 329 -6.12 30.59 -8.13
N ASP A 330 -5.45 29.75 -7.33
CA ASP A 330 -4.13 29.19 -7.66
C ASP A 330 -4.20 28.24 -8.87
N PHE A 331 -5.37 27.62 -9.10
CA PHE A 331 -5.66 26.81 -10.28
C PHE A 331 -6.30 27.61 -11.43
N GLY A 332 -6.59 28.90 -11.22
CA GLY A 332 -7.33 29.72 -12.19
C GLY A 332 -8.81 29.30 -12.33
N LEU A 333 -9.36 28.67 -11.29
CA LEU A 333 -10.73 28.16 -11.25
C LEU A 333 -11.60 28.99 -10.31
N THR A 334 -12.91 28.93 -10.50
CA THR A 334 -13.88 29.57 -9.60
C THR A 334 -14.24 28.64 -8.43
N PRO A 335 -14.44 29.16 -7.21
CA PRO A 335 -15.00 28.37 -6.11
C PRO A 335 -16.40 27.84 -6.42
N TYR A 336 -16.75 26.70 -5.82
CA TYR A 336 -18.09 26.09 -5.89
C TYR A 336 -18.57 25.72 -4.49
N HIS A 337 -19.88 25.51 -4.33
CA HIS A 337 -20.42 24.93 -3.11
C HIS A 337 -20.19 23.42 -3.10
N GLN A 338 -19.89 22.87 -1.93
CA GLN A 338 -19.64 21.43 -1.75
C GLN A 338 -20.82 20.57 -2.23
N ASP A 339 -22.06 21.03 -2.04
CA ASP A 339 -23.27 20.32 -2.48
C ASP A 339 -23.33 20.11 -4.01
N GLN A 340 -22.60 20.93 -4.79
CA GLN A 340 -22.50 20.77 -6.24
C GLN A 340 -21.55 19.64 -6.67
N LEU A 341 -20.81 19.06 -5.72
CA LEU A 341 -19.95 17.89 -5.93
C LEU A 341 -20.61 16.59 -5.46
N ALA A 342 -21.86 16.66 -4.99
CA ALA A 342 -22.57 15.53 -4.41
C ALA A 342 -22.71 14.39 -5.43
N GLY A 343 -22.37 13.19 -4.97
CA GLY A 343 -22.56 11.93 -5.67
C GLY A 343 -23.81 11.19 -5.17
N GLY A 344 -23.97 9.99 -5.72
CA GLY A 344 -25.14 9.13 -5.52
C GLY A 344 -24.77 7.66 -5.35
N THR A 345 -25.67 6.77 -5.79
CA THR A 345 -25.41 5.33 -5.91
C THR A 345 -24.30 5.05 -6.93
N PRO A 346 -23.73 3.84 -6.98
CA PRO A 346 -22.75 3.47 -8.01
C PRO A 346 -23.23 3.73 -9.44
N GLU A 347 -24.51 3.51 -9.74
CA GLU A 347 -25.13 3.74 -11.05
C GLU A 347 -25.27 5.25 -11.34
N GLU A 348 -25.72 6.03 -10.35
CA GLU A 348 -25.80 7.49 -10.48
C GLU A 348 -24.41 8.10 -10.72
N ASN A 349 -23.41 7.67 -9.95
CA ASN A 349 -22.03 8.12 -10.13
C ASN A 349 -21.44 7.66 -11.47
N ARG A 350 -21.77 6.46 -11.96
CA ARG A 350 -21.40 6.01 -13.30
C ARG A 350 -21.95 6.95 -14.37
N ASP A 351 -23.22 7.34 -14.27
CA ASP A 351 -23.86 8.20 -15.26
C ASP A 351 -23.31 9.63 -15.20
N ILE A 352 -23.06 10.16 -13.99
CA ILE A 352 -22.39 11.46 -13.79
C ILE A 352 -21.00 11.44 -14.41
N LEU A 353 -20.17 10.43 -14.10
CA LEU A 353 -18.81 10.35 -14.62
C LEU A 353 -18.78 10.04 -16.12
N THR A 354 -19.74 9.28 -16.66
CA THR A 354 -19.89 9.09 -18.11
C THR A 354 -20.08 10.44 -18.80
N ARG A 355 -21.03 11.25 -18.31
CA ARG A 355 -21.26 12.60 -18.87
C ARG A 355 -20.02 13.47 -18.74
N LEU A 356 -19.39 13.49 -17.57
CA LEU A 356 -18.17 14.27 -17.31
C LEU A 356 -17.04 13.91 -18.28
N LEU A 357 -16.72 12.62 -18.39
CA LEU A 357 -15.60 12.14 -19.21
C LEU A 357 -15.87 12.24 -20.72
N GLN A 358 -17.14 12.40 -21.11
CA GLN A 358 -17.57 12.68 -22.49
C GLN A 358 -17.72 14.18 -22.80
N GLY A 359 -17.27 15.07 -21.90
CA GLY A 359 -17.33 16.53 -22.09
C GLY A 359 -18.71 17.16 -21.92
N LYS A 360 -19.61 16.49 -21.18
CA LYS A 360 -20.98 16.92 -20.88
C LYS A 360 -21.26 16.97 -19.37
N GLY A 361 -20.20 17.13 -18.58
CA GLY A 361 -20.27 17.17 -17.12
C GLY A 361 -20.83 18.49 -16.60
N ASP A 362 -21.13 18.50 -15.31
CA ASP A 362 -21.43 19.76 -14.62
C ASP A 362 -20.11 20.51 -14.37
N VAL A 363 -20.14 21.84 -14.48
CA VAL A 363 -18.93 22.67 -14.41
C VAL A 363 -18.18 22.50 -13.08
N ALA A 364 -18.90 22.29 -11.98
CA ALA A 364 -18.29 22.02 -10.67
C ALA A 364 -17.50 20.69 -10.66
N HIS A 365 -18.04 19.64 -11.29
CA HIS A 365 -17.37 18.35 -11.42
C HIS A 365 -16.13 18.44 -12.33
N GLU A 366 -16.22 19.19 -13.44
CA GLU A 366 -15.06 19.47 -14.31
C GLU A 366 -13.94 20.17 -13.54
N ALA A 367 -14.28 21.23 -12.82
CA ALA A 367 -13.31 22.02 -12.07
C ALA A 367 -12.66 21.23 -10.93
N ALA A 368 -13.43 20.42 -10.19
CA ALA A 368 -12.88 19.58 -9.12
C ALA A 368 -11.88 18.54 -9.66
N VAL A 369 -12.19 17.88 -10.78
CA VAL A 369 -11.26 16.96 -11.44
C VAL A 369 -10.05 17.71 -12.00
N ALA A 370 -10.25 18.88 -12.61
CA ALA A 370 -9.17 19.71 -13.12
C ALA A 370 -8.16 20.11 -12.04
N ALA A 371 -8.63 20.50 -10.85
CA ALA A 371 -7.74 20.87 -9.73
C ALA A 371 -6.89 19.68 -9.24
N ASN A 372 -7.50 18.50 -9.09
CA ASN A 372 -6.79 17.29 -8.64
C ASN A 372 -5.77 16.79 -9.68
N VAL A 373 -6.16 16.76 -10.95
CA VAL A 373 -5.22 16.37 -12.03
C VAL A 373 -4.14 17.42 -12.23
N ALA A 374 -4.43 18.71 -12.07
CA ALA A 374 -3.42 19.76 -12.14
C ALA A 374 -2.34 19.61 -11.05
N MET A 375 -2.76 19.24 -9.84
CA MET A 375 -1.83 18.90 -8.76
C MET A 375 -1.01 17.65 -9.10
N LEU A 376 -1.62 16.62 -9.70
CA LEU A 376 -0.92 15.42 -10.15
C LEU A 376 0.09 15.70 -11.29
N MET A 377 -0.24 16.61 -12.21
CA MET A 377 0.67 17.09 -13.27
C MET A 377 1.87 17.83 -12.69
N ARG A 378 1.67 18.62 -11.62
CA ARG A 378 2.77 19.23 -10.86
C ARG A 378 3.72 18.19 -10.27
N LEU A 379 3.21 17.09 -9.72
CA LEU A 379 4.07 15.99 -9.25
C LEU A 379 4.91 15.36 -10.39
N HIS A 380 4.48 15.49 -11.64
CA HIS A 380 5.24 15.08 -12.83
C HIS A 380 6.15 16.19 -13.40
N GLY A 381 6.36 17.30 -12.66
CA GLY A 381 7.26 18.40 -13.04
C GLY A 381 6.59 19.56 -13.79
N GLN A 382 5.27 19.55 -13.98
CA GLN A 382 4.56 20.65 -14.61
C GLN A 382 4.13 21.67 -13.54
N GLU A 383 5.00 22.64 -13.21
CA GLU A 383 4.82 23.45 -11.99
C GLU A 383 3.66 24.47 -12.04
N ASP A 384 3.20 24.88 -13.22
CA ASP A 384 2.13 25.89 -13.39
C ASP A 384 0.74 25.25 -13.23
N LEU A 385 0.15 25.40 -12.04
CA LEU A 385 -1.17 24.85 -11.71
C LEU A 385 -2.29 25.41 -12.60
N LYS A 386 -2.19 26.66 -13.07
CA LYS A 386 -3.23 27.27 -13.93
C LYS A 386 -3.18 26.69 -15.32
N ALA A 387 -1.97 26.59 -15.89
CA ALA A 387 -1.77 25.97 -17.19
C ALA A 387 -2.17 24.48 -17.17
N ASN A 388 -1.85 23.77 -16.08
CA ASN A 388 -2.25 22.38 -15.91
C ASN A 388 -3.78 22.25 -15.85
N ALA A 389 -4.46 23.04 -15.01
CA ALA A 389 -5.92 22.99 -14.88
C ALA A 389 -6.61 23.29 -16.22
N GLN A 390 -6.12 24.27 -16.98
CA GLN A 390 -6.63 24.58 -18.31
C GLN A 390 -6.45 23.40 -19.28
N THR A 391 -5.27 22.78 -19.30
CA THR A 391 -5.01 21.58 -20.13
C THR A 391 -5.99 20.46 -19.81
N VAL A 392 -6.27 20.25 -18.51
CA VAL A 392 -7.22 19.22 -18.07
C VAL A 392 -8.65 19.53 -18.51
N LEU A 393 -9.08 20.78 -18.40
CA LEU A 393 -10.40 21.21 -18.87
C LEU A 393 -10.56 20.97 -20.38
N ASP A 394 -9.53 21.25 -21.17
CA ASP A 394 -9.54 21.03 -22.62
C ASP A 394 -9.66 19.53 -22.94
N VAL A 395 -8.95 18.67 -22.19
CA VAL A 395 -9.06 17.20 -22.30
C VAL A 395 -10.42 16.67 -21.86
N LEU A 396 -11.01 17.22 -20.79
CA LEU A 396 -12.35 16.83 -20.36
C LEU A 396 -13.40 17.17 -21.43
N ARG A 397 -13.36 18.39 -21.96
CA ARG A 397 -14.34 18.91 -22.91
C ARG A 397 -14.28 18.26 -24.29
N ASN A 398 -13.13 17.71 -24.68
CA ASN A 398 -13.01 16.95 -25.92
C ASN A 398 -13.62 15.53 -25.83
N GLY A 399 -13.93 15.04 -24.62
CA GLY A 399 -14.61 13.77 -24.37
C GLY A 399 -13.75 12.50 -24.52
N THR A 400 -12.45 12.64 -24.81
CA THR A 400 -11.54 11.51 -25.07
C THR A 400 -11.11 10.76 -23.79
N ALA A 401 -11.32 11.36 -22.61
CA ALA A 401 -11.04 10.68 -21.35
C ALA A 401 -11.92 9.43 -21.15
N TYR A 402 -13.14 9.44 -21.70
CA TYR A 402 -14.04 8.29 -21.64
C TYR A 402 -13.52 7.08 -22.42
N ASP A 403 -12.71 7.30 -23.47
CA ASP A 403 -12.10 6.21 -24.25
C ASP A 403 -11.18 5.33 -23.40
N ARG A 404 -10.57 5.89 -22.35
CA ARG A 404 -9.75 5.12 -21.40
C ARG A 404 -10.58 4.19 -20.53
N VAL A 405 -11.78 4.62 -20.15
CA VAL A 405 -12.72 3.80 -19.38
C VAL A 405 -13.17 2.61 -20.22
N THR A 406 -13.64 2.87 -21.44
CA THR A 406 -14.14 1.81 -22.35
C THR A 406 -13.02 0.85 -22.75
N ALA A 407 -11.83 1.36 -23.06
CA ALA A 407 -10.67 0.53 -23.40
C ALA A 407 -10.21 -0.34 -22.22
N LEU A 408 -10.31 0.15 -20.98
CA LEU A 408 -9.98 -0.64 -19.79
C LEU A 408 -11.04 -1.72 -19.53
N ALA A 409 -12.32 -1.37 -19.66
CA ALA A 409 -13.44 -2.31 -19.52
C ALA A 409 -13.37 -3.44 -20.55
N ALA A 410 -12.89 -3.15 -21.77
CA ALA A 410 -12.74 -4.14 -22.83
C ALA A 410 -11.65 -5.21 -22.57
N ARG A 411 -10.82 -5.08 -21.52
CA ARG A 411 -9.73 -6.04 -21.21
C ARG A 411 -10.17 -7.32 -20.48
N GLY A 412 -11.48 -7.53 -20.42
CA GLY A 412 -12.15 -8.73 -19.97
C GLY A 412 -12.67 -8.58 -18.58
#